data_AF-A0A930RBP0-F1
#
_entry.id   AF-A0A930RBP0-F1
#
_cell.length_a   1.000
_cell.length_b   1.000
_cell.length_c   1.000
_cell.angle_alpha   90.00
_cell.angle_beta   90.00
_cell.angle_gamma   90.00
#
_symmetry.space_group_name_H-M   'P 1'
#
loop_
_entity.id
_entity.type
_entity.pdbx_description
1 polymer ?
#
loop_
_entity_poly.entity_id
_entity_poly.type
_entity_poly.pdbx_seq_one_letter_code
_entity_poly.pdbx_strand_id
1 'polypeptide(L)'
;MSGFLIGIVIGAVIIYCGILYVRKVEKRSFLSYLMERLLFLFVKPLIYSKDNPEKFEQELNKLAKGNDVPITNPKKYIKVDVQEKDVDGMQVFVWNDNKDANQKVILFLHGGAYVLQPSMMHFNMVHKIAQAIDAKVVFPIYPKAPKHQYRETYEKLEKVYRGLLEEHTNPNSIIVMGDSAGGGLSLGFAIYLKELSLPQPKEIVLFSPWVDIATDNPEIASYEPFDPILKQSGIHEVAKFWAGEDLKQPLVSPLFGDLSG
;
A
#
# COMPACT_ATOMS: atom_id res chain seq x y z
N MET A 1 -18.49 48.67 8.98
CA MET A 1 -18.32 47.22 8.74
C MET A 1 -18.34 46.54 10.10
N SER A 2 -19.25 45.60 10.37
CA SER A 2 -19.32 44.96 11.70
C SER A 2 -18.01 44.19 12.00
N GLY A 3 -17.62 44.08 13.27
CA GLY A 3 -16.39 43.36 13.66
C GLY A 3 -16.37 41.90 13.16
N PHE A 4 -17.54 41.29 13.01
CA PHE A 4 -17.72 39.98 12.40
C PHE A 4 -17.28 39.92 10.92
N LEU A 5 -17.66 40.92 10.11
CA LEU A 5 -17.28 40.96 8.69
C LEU A 5 -15.78 41.22 8.51
N ILE A 6 -15.18 42.04 9.39
CA ILE A 6 -13.73 42.24 9.44
C ILE A 6 -13.02 40.90 9.74
N GLY A 7 -13.52 40.14 10.70
CA GLY A 7 -12.98 38.82 11.04
C GLY A 7 -13.01 37.83 9.87
N ILE A 8 -14.13 37.79 9.13
CA ILE A 8 -14.26 36.94 7.93
C ILE A 8 -13.24 37.33 6.86
N VAL A 9 -13.09 38.63 6.59
CA VAL A 9 -12.15 39.12 5.56
C VAL A 9 -10.70 38.81 5.94
N ILE A 10 -10.32 39.03 7.20
CA ILE A 10 -8.97 38.70 7.67
C ILE A 10 -8.70 37.19 7.54
N GLY A 11 -9.66 36.35 7.95
CA GLY A 11 -9.54 34.90 7.82
C GLY A 11 -9.38 34.47 6.36
N ALA A 12 -10.16 35.04 5.44
CA ALA A 12 -10.06 34.74 4.01
C ALA A 12 -8.70 35.15 3.42
N VAL A 13 -8.17 36.30 3.80
CA VAL A 13 -6.84 36.77 3.36
C VAL A 13 -5.73 35.85 3.88
N ILE A 14 -5.79 35.43 5.15
CA ILE A 14 -4.80 34.49 5.72
C ILE A 14 -4.83 33.16 4.97
N ILE A 15 -6.02 32.60 4.73
CA ILE A 15 -6.17 31.34 3.98
C ILE A 15 -5.61 31.50 2.56
N TYR A 16 -5.95 32.59 1.88
CA TYR A 16 -5.49 32.85 0.51
C TYR A 16 -3.96 33.02 0.44
N CYS A 17 -3.36 33.79 1.35
CA CYS A 17 -1.92 33.93 1.47
C CYS A 17 -1.25 32.58 1.78
N GLY A 18 -1.85 31.76 2.65
CA GLY A 18 -1.39 30.41 2.91
C GLY A 18 -1.41 29.50 1.67
N ILE A 19 -2.49 29.54 0.89
CA ILE A 19 -2.59 28.80 -0.39
C ILE A 19 -1.51 29.28 -1.37
N LEU A 20 -1.29 30.59 -1.50
CA LEU A 20 -0.27 31.15 -2.38
C LEU A 20 1.13 30.76 -1.93
N TYR A 21 1.42 30.83 -0.63
CA TYR A 21 2.69 30.39 -0.05
C TYR A 21 2.96 28.92 -0.38
N VAL A 22 2.00 28.02 -0.10
CA VAL A 22 2.18 26.59 -0.36
C VAL A 22 2.39 26.30 -1.85
N ARG A 23 1.65 26.98 -2.73
CA ARG A 23 1.80 26.76 -4.18
C ARG A 23 3.12 27.30 -4.73
N LYS A 24 3.57 28.48 -4.28
CA LYS A 24 4.74 29.17 -4.85
C LYS A 24 6.06 28.77 -4.18
N VAL A 25 6.05 28.54 -2.88
CA VAL A 25 7.25 28.24 -2.08
C VAL A 25 7.40 26.72 -1.92
N GLU A 26 6.39 26.04 -1.37
CA GLU A 26 6.43 24.58 -1.15
C GLU A 26 6.21 23.77 -2.45
N LYS A 27 5.82 24.44 -3.56
CA LYS A 27 5.58 23.85 -4.88
C LYS A 27 4.64 22.63 -4.87
N ARG A 28 3.63 22.64 -3.99
CA ARG A 28 2.67 21.54 -3.87
C ARG A 28 1.23 22.02 -3.64
N SER A 29 0.28 21.09 -3.59
CA SER A 29 -1.12 21.44 -3.35
C SER A 29 -1.34 21.82 -1.88
N PHE A 30 -2.21 22.82 -1.64
CA PHE A 30 -2.59 23.22 -0.28
C PHE A 30 -3.18 22.07 0.52
N LEU A 31 -3.97 21.21 -0.13
CA LEU A 31 -4.56 20.05 0.52
C LEU A 31 -3.49 19.04 0.97
N SER A 32 -2.50 18.73 0.12
CA SER A 32 -1.37 17.86 0.52
C SER A 32 -0.60 18.46 1.70
N TYR A 33 -0.37 19.78 1.68
CA TYR A 33 0.27 20.47 2.80
C TYR A 33 -0.52 20.36 4.10
N LEU A 34 -1.82 20.62 4.05
CA LEU A 34 -2.69 20.50 5.21
C LEU A 34 -2.74 19.05 5.71
N MET A 35 -2.85 18.07 4.81
CA MET A 35 -2.84 16.65 5.16
C MET A 35 -1.56 16.28 5.90
N GLU A 36 -0.38 16.68 5.42
CA GLU A 36 0.88 16.42 6.13
C GLU A 36 0.88 17.00 7.55
N ARG A 37 0.43 18.25 7.71
CA ARG A 37 0.35 18.87 9.05
C ARG A 37 -0.62 18.13 9.97
N LEU A 38 -1.74 17.63 9.44
CA LEU A 38 -2.66 16.80 10.21
C LEU A 38 -2.04 15.44 10.57
N LEU A 39 -1.23 14.84 9.70
CA LEU A 39 -0.52 13.61 10.01
C LEU A 39 0.40 13.81 11.21
N PHE A 40 1.19 14.88 11.25
CA PHE A 40 2.04 15.21 12.41
C PHE A 40 1.27 15.39 13.74
N LEU A 41 0.01 15.83 13.67
CA LEU A 41 -0.81 16.07 14.86
C LEU A 41 -1.54 14.82 15.36
N PHE A 42 -1.99 13.96 14.43
CA PHE A 42 -2.95 12.89 14.74
C PHE A 42 -2.41 11.49 14.54
N VAL A 43 -1.38 11.30 13.70
CA VAL A 43 -0.75 9.98 13.52
C VAL A 43 0.29 9.80 14.60
N LYS A 44 0.10 8.74 15.39
CA LYS A 44 1.16 8.23 16.25
C LYS A 44 1.96 7.23 15.42
N PRO A 45 3.24 7.51 15.13
CA PRO A 45 4.03 6.59 14.35
C PRO A 45 4.17 5.26 15.11
N LEU A 46 4.36 4.19 14.35
CA LEU A 46 4.64 2.89 14.94
C LEU A 46 6.04 2.94 15.55
N ILE A 47 6.12 2.94 16.88
CA ILE A 47 7.38 3.02 17.63
C ILE A 47 7.59 1.71 18.38
N TYR A 48 8.77 1.13 18.22
CA TYR A 48 9.25 0.06 19.08
C TYR A 48 10.14 0.61 20.19
N SER A 49 9.96 0.09 21.41
CA SER A 49 10.84 0.34 22.54
C SER A 49 11.49 -0.98 22.97
N LYS A 50 12.83 -1.01 23.00
CA LYS A 50 13.60 -2.16 23.48
C LYS A 50 13.31 -2.51 24.94
N ASP A 51 12.91 -1.51 25.74
CA ASP A 51 12.59 -1.71 27.16
C ASP A 51 11.19 -2.29 27.38
N ASN A 52 10.35 -2.36 26.33
CA ASN A 52 9.01 -2.91 26.42
C ASN A 52 8.59 -3.67 25.14
N PRO A 53 9.26 -4.79 24.84
CA PRO A 53 8.97 -5.59 23.65
C PRO A 53 7.58 -6.24 23.72
N GLU A 54 7.16 -6.67 24.91
CA GLU A 54 5.86 -7.31 25.13
C GLU A 54 4.69 -6.42 24.71
N LYS A 55 4.76 -5.13 25.01
CA LYS A 55 3.71 -4.18 24.60
C LYS A 55 3.59 -4.07 23.09
N PHE A 56 4.71 -4.07 22.37
CA PHE A 56 4.70 -4.01 20.91
C PHE A 56 4.05 -5.28 20.32
N GLU A 57 4.43 -6.45 20.82
CA GLU A 57 3.80 -7.71 20.42
C GLU A 57 2.31 -7.78 20.76
N GLN A 58 1.89 -7.26 21.92
CA GLN A 58 0.48 -7.20 22.30
C GLN A 58 -0.34 -6.34 21.31
N GLU A 59 0.18 -5.17 20.91
CA GLU A 59 -0.49 -4.31 19.93
C GLU A 59 -0.52 -4.99 18.54
N LEU A 60 0.57 -5.64 18.11
CA LEU A 60 0.58 -6.42 16.87
C LEU A 60 -0.42 -7.58 16.90
N ASN A 61 -0.50 -8.33 17.99
CA ASN A 61 -1.46 -9.42 18.15
C ASN A 61 -2.90 -8.91 18.17
N LYS A 62 -3.14 -7.70 18.70
CA LYS A 62 -4.45 -7.04 18.63
C LYS A 62 -4.82 -6.67 17.18
N LEU A 63 -3.87 -6.14 16.40
CA LEU A 63 -4.05 -5.90 14.97
C LEU A 63 -4.34 -7.21 14.23
N ALA A 64 -3.59 -8.28 14.54
CA ALA A 64 -3.74 -9.60 13.95
C ALA A 64 -5.16 -10.17 14.11
N LYS A 65 -5.78 -9.99 15.28
CA LYS A 65 -7.18 -10.39 15.52
C LYS A 65 -8.16 -9.60 14.65
N GLY A 66 -7.88 -8.32 14.39
CA GLY A 66 -8.67 -7.50 13.47
C GLY A 66 -8.55 -7.96 12.03
N ASN A 67 -7.40 -8.52 11.65
CA ASN A 67 -7.15 -8.99 10.28
C ASN A 67 -7.94 -10.26 9.91
N ASP A 68 -8.43 -11.02 10.89
CA ASP A 68 -9.31 -12.20 10.67
C ASP A 68 -10.71 -11.80 10.19
N VAL A 69 -11.09 -10.53 10.35
CA VAL A 69 -12.40 -10.03 9.95
C VAL A 69 -12.37 -9.70 8.45
N PRO A 70 -13.25 -10.31 7.63
CA PRO A 70 -13.33 -9.98 6.21
C PRO A 70 -13.59 -8.50 5.98
N ILE A 71 -12.94 -7.92 4.98
CA ILE A 71 -13.13 -6.51 4.66
C ILE A 71 -14.51 -6.33 4.05
N THR A 72 -15.22 -5.29 4.48
CA THR A 72 -16.52 -4.96 3.87
C THR A 72 -16.29 -4.52 2.43
N ASN A 73 -17.07 -5.10 1.52
CA ASN A 73 -17.05 -4.76 0.11
C ASN A 73 -17.03 -3.23 -0.14
N PRO A 74 -16.06 -2.69 -0.90
CA PRO A 74 -15.80 -1.26 -1.00
C PRO A 74 -16.78 -0.50 -1.90
N LYS A 75 -17.82 -1.16 -2.46
CA LYS A 75 -18.81 -0.53 -3.36
C LYS A 75 -19.39 0.79 -2.84
N LYS A 76 -19.57 0.95 -1.53
CA LYS A 76 -20.09 2.19 -0.93
C LYS A 76 -19.10 3.35 -1.01
N TYR A 77 -17.80 3.06 -1.02
CA TYR A 77 -16.73 4.06 -1.06
C TYR A 77 -16.46 4.51 -2.49
N ILE A 78 -16.36 3.54 -3.41
CA ILE A 78 -16.02 3.81 -4.82
C ILE A 78 -17.24 3.97 -5.74
N LYS A 79 -18.46 3.71 -5.24
CA LYS A 79 -19.75 3.94 -5.92
C LYS A 79 -19.89 3.21 -7.26
N VAL A 80 -19.30 2.03 -7.37
CA VAL A 80 -19.48 1.10 -8.50
C VAL A 80 -19.74 -0.30 -7.96
N ASP A 81 -20.24 -1.19 -8.83
CA ASP A 81 -20.36 -2.60 -8.49
C ASP A 81 -18.97 -3.23 -8.33
N VAL A 82 -18.82 -4.00 -7.25
CA VAL A 82 -17.60 -4.69 -6.90
C VAL A 82 -17.95 -6.14 -6.61
N GLN A 83 -17.41 -7.03 -7.43
CA GLN A 83 -17.48 -8.47 -7.21
C GLN A 83 -16.53 -8.83 -6.08
N GLU A 84 -16.97 -9.76 -5.25
CA GLU A 84 -16.18 -10.34 -4.17
C GLU A 84 -16.00 -11.81 -4.48
N LYS A 85 -14.75 -12.23 -4.63
CA LYS A 85 -14.34 -13.60 -4.91
C LYS A 85 -13.57 -14.15 -3.71
N ASP A 86 -13.63 -15.46 -3.53
CA ASP A 86 -12.73 -16.20 -2.66
C ASP A 86 -11.71 -16.93 -3.54
N VAL A 87 -10.43 -16.72 -3.28
CA VAL A 87 -9.33 -17.45 -3.92
C VAL A 87 -8.52 -18.11 -2.81
N ASP A 88 -8.79 -19.38 -2.54
CA ASP A 88 -8.10 -20.17 -1.51
C ASP A 88 -8.22 -19.54 -0.11
N GLY A 89 -9.43 -19.10 0.26
CA GLY A 89 -9.68 -18.41 1.53
C GLY A 89 -9.20 -16.95 1.54
N MET A 90 -8.62 -16.44 0.45
CA MET A 90 -8.27 -15.04 0.30
C MET A 90 -9.43 -14.27 -0.33
N GLN A 91 -9.91 -13.24 0.35
CA GLN A 91 -10.88 -12.32 -0.21
C GLN A 91 -10.25 -11.50 -1.34
N VAL A 92 -10.89 -11.46 -2.50
CA VAL A 92 -10.43 -10.70 -3.67
C VAL A 92 -11.58 -9.85 -4.20
N PHE A 93 -11.37 -8.53 -4.23
CA PHE A 93 -12.32 -7.62 -4.86
C PHE A 93 -11.98 -7.41 -6.33
N VAL A 94 -13.01 -7.45 -7.18
CA VAL A 94 -12.87 -7.24 -8.62
C VAL A 94 -13.91 -6.22 -9.10
N TRP A 95 -13.48 -5.20 -9.84
CA TRP A 95 -14.39 -4.24 -10.47
C TRP A 95 -13.86 -3.76 -11.81
N ASN A 96 -14.72 -3.07 -12.56
CA ASN A 96 -14.44 -2.56 -13.91
C ASN A 96 -14.02 -3.65 -14.92
N ASP A 97 -14.54 -4.87 -14.77
CA ASP A 97 -14.26 -6.01 -15.66
C ASP A 97 -15.24 -6.00 -16.84
N ASN A 98 -14.75 -5.64 -18.04
CA ASN A 98 -15.55 -5.60 -19.27
C ASN A 98 -15.50 -6.92 -20.06
N LYS A 99 -14.83 -7.96 -19.53
CA LYS A 99 -14.66 -9.28 -20.16
C LYS A 99 -13.89 -9.28 -21.49
N ASP A 100 -13.11 -8.23 -21.77
CA ASP A 100 -12.16 -8.20 -22.89
C ASP A 100 -10.79 -8.72 -22.44
N ALA A 101 -10.29 -9.74 -23.15
CA ALA A 101 -8.96 -10.34 -22.96
C ALA A 101 -7.81 -9.32 -23.04
N ASN A 102 -7.99 -8.22 -23.76
CA ASN A 102 -6.99 -7.16 -23.93
C ASN A 102 -7.20 -5.96 -23.00
N GLN A 103 -8.26 -5.94 -22.18
CA GLN A 103 -8.44 -4.89 -21.18
C GLN A 103 -7.24 -4.89 -20.23
N LYS A 104 -6.74 -3.71 -19.87
CA LYS A 104 -5.69 -3.60 -18.85
C LYS A 104 -6.20 -4.18 -17.53
N VAL A 105 -5.35 -4.88 -16.80
CA VAL A 105 -5.67 -5.42 -15.49
C VAL A 105 -4.70 -4.87 -14.47
N ILE A 106 -5.18 -4.17 -13.46
CA ILE A 106 -4.38 -3.75 -12.31
C ILE A 106 -4.54 -4.81 -11.22
N LEU A 107 -3.50 -5.59 -10.96
CA LEU A 107 -3.34 -6.36 -9.74
C LEU A 107 -2.73 -5.44 -8.67
N PHE A 108 -3.57 -4.93 -7.76
CA PHE A 108 -3.12 -3.96 -6.77
C PHE A 108 -2.79 -4.60 -5.42
N LEU A 109 -1.54 -4.45 -4.99
CA LEU A 109 -1.02 -4.92 -3.70
C LEU A 109 -0.88 -3.72 -2.76
N HIS A 110 -1.79 -3.62 -1.79
CA HIS A 110 -1.89 -2.44 -0.93
C HIS A 110 -0.77 -2.38 0.14
N GLY A 111 -0.41 -1.16 0.55
CA GLY A 111 0.48 -0.90 1.68
C GLY A 111 -0.17 -1.14 3.05
N GLY A 112 0.64 -1.04 4.11
CA GLY A 112 0.21 -1.30 5.48
C GLY A 112 1.25 -2.03 6.34
N ALA A 113 2.54 -1.93 6.00
CA ALA A 113 3.64 -2.61 6.69
C ALA A 113 3.41 -4.13 6.86
N TYR A 114 2.68 -4.78 5.94
CA TYR A 114 2.29 -6.20 6.01
C TYR A 114 1.41 -6.60 7.21
N VAL A 115 1.02 -5.67 8.08
CA VAL A 115 0.22 -5.93 9.30
C VAL A 115 -1.13 -5.22 9.30
N LEU A 116 -1.32 -4.20 8.46
CA LEU A 116 -2.56 -3.43 8.38
C LEU A 116 -3.38 -3.81 7.14
N GLN A 117 -4.70 -3.77 7.31
CA GLN A 117 -5.67 -3.90 6.22
C GLN A 117 -5.76 -2.62 5.37
N PRO A 118 -6.28 -2.71 4.12
CA PRO A 118 -6.36 -1.55 3.26
C PRO A 118 -7.34 -0.50 3.81
N SER A 119 -7.02 0.77 3.57
CA SER A 119 -7.92 1.89 3.88
C SER A 119 -8.85 2.23 2.71
N MET A 120 -9.88 3.03 2.98
CA MET A 120 -10.73 3.65 1.95
C MET A 120 -9.93 4.46 0.92
N MET A 121 -8.77 4.99 1.29
CA MET A 121 -7.93 5.77 0.39
C MET A 121 -7.29 4.89 -0.69
N HIS A 122 -6.91 3.65 -0.35
CA HIS A 122 -6.41 2.68 -1.36
C HIS A 122 -7.47 2.39 -2.41
N PHE A 123 -8.69 2.01 -1.99
CA PHE A 123 -9.79 1.74 -2.92
C PHE A 123 -10.08 2.93 -3.83
N ASN A 124 -10.16 4.14 -3.27
CA ASN A 124 -10.42 5.35 -4.05
C ASN A 124 -9.28 5.69 -5.03
N MET A 125 -8.03 5.52 -4.62
CA MET A 125 -6.86 5.77 -5.47
C MET A 125 -6.88 4.81 -6.67
N VAL A 126 -6.96 3.51 -6.41
CA VAL A 126 -6.91 2.48 -7.45
C VAL A 126 -8.12 2.59 -8.38
N HIS A 127 -9.31 2.87 -7.84
CA HIS A 127 -10.50 3.11 -8.64
C HIS A 127 -10.31 4.29 -9.61
N LYS A 128 -9.78 5.42 -9.15
CA LYS A 128 -9.51 6.59 -10.03
C LYS A 128 -8.50 6.27 -11.12
N ILE A 129 -7.44 5.53 -10.81
CA ILE A 129 -6.44 5.10 -11.79
C ILE A 129 -7.10 4.18 -12.83
N ALA A 130 -7.87 3.19 -12.37
CA ALA A 130 -8.56 2.24 -13.24
C ALA A 130 -9.54 2.92 -14.21
N GLN A 131 -10.29 3.93 -13.75
CA GLN A 131 -11.17 4.71 -14.61
C GLN A 131 -10.40 5.54 -15.65
N ALA A 132 -9.22 6.06 -15.28
CA ALA A 132 -8.42 6.88 -16.19
C ALA A 132 -7.79 6.08 -17.34
N ILE A 133 -7.54 4.78 -17.14
CA ILE A 133 -6.85 3.94 -18.15
C ILE A 133 -7.70 2.80 -18.72
N ASP A 134 -8.98 2.76 -18.34
CA ASP A 134 -9.93 1.66 -18.55
C ASP A 134 -9.34 0.29 -18.18
N ALA A 135 -9.07 0.10 -16.90
CA ALA A 135 -8.53 -1.16 -16.37
C ALA A 135 -9.51 -1.89 -15.46
N LYS A 136 -9.60 -3.21 -15.61
CA LYS A 136 -10.11 -4.12 -14.59
C LYS A 136 -9.19 -4.02 -13.37
N VAL A 137 -9.77 -4.01 -12.17
CA VAL A 137 -8.98 -4.08 -10.94
C VAL A 137 -9.18 -5.42 -10.29
N VAL A 138 -8.07 -6.03 -9.86
CA VAL A 138 -8.04 -7.18 -8.96
C VAL A 138 -7.30 -6.75 -7.70
N PHE A 139 -8.02 -6.74 -6.58
CA PHE A 139 -7.55 -6.23 -5.29
C PHE A 139 -7.60 -7.36 -4.26
N PRO A 140 -6.54 -8.16 -4.12
CA PRO A 140 -6.45 -9.21 -3.11
C PRO A 140 -6.23 -8.64 -1.71
N ILE A 141 -7.00 -9.16 -0.75
CA ILE A 141 -6.81 -8.93 0.69
C ILE A 141 -5.83 -9.99 1.19
N TYR A 142 -4.54 -9.79 0.87
CA TYR A 142 -3.49 -10.78 1.12
C TYR A 142 -3.26 -11.05 2.62
N PRO A 143 -2.73 -12.21 3.02
CA PRO A 143 -2.46 -12.55 4.42
C PRO A 143 -1.56 -11.54 5.13
N LYS A 144 -1.69 -11.42 6.46
CA LYS A 144 -0.97 -10.40 7.25
C LYS A 144 -0.14 -11.01 8.36
N ALA A 145 1.02 -10.41 8.59
CA ALA A 145 1.80 -10.63 9.80
C ALA A 145 1.02 -10.16 11.04
N PRO A 146 1.28 -10.71 12.23
CA PRO A 146 2.26 -11.76 12.54
C PRO A 146 1.78 -13.19 12.31
N LYS A 147 0.50 -13.41 11.97
CA LYS A 147 -0.05 -14.77 11.80
C LYS A 147 0.47 -15.47 10.55
N HIS A 148 0.66 -14.70 9.49
CA HIS A 148 1.08 -15.18 8.19
C HIS A 148 2.37 -14.47 7.77
N GLN A 149 3.20 -15.15 6.99
CA GLN A 149 4.46 -14.64 6.48
C GLN A 149 4.42 -14.48 4.96
N TYR A 150 5.50 -13.95 4.39
CA TYR A 150 5.62 -13.70 2.95
C TYR A 150 5.36 -14.92 2.08
N ARG A 151 5.81 -16.12 2.48
CA ARG A 151 5.68 -17.36 1.68
C ARG A 151 4.23 -17.70 1.38
N GLU A 152 3.40 -17.77 2.43
CA GLU A 152 1.96 -18.04 2.28
C GLU A 152 1.27 -16.94 1.44
N THR A 153 1.72 -15.69 1.59
CA THR A 153 1.18 -14.61 0.76
C THR A 153 1.51 -14.81 -0.71
N TYR A 154 2.75 -15.19 -1.05
CA TYR A 154 3.13 -15.45 -2.44
C TYR A 154 2.39 -16.64 -3.05
N GLU A 155 2.21 -17.73 -2.30
CA GLU A 155 1.42 -18.89 -2.74
C GLU A 155 -0.03 -18.51 -3.08
N LYS A 156 -0.64 -17.63 -2.28
CA LYS A 156 -2.01 -17.15 -2.55
C LYS A 156 -2.07 -16.14 -3.69
N LEU A 157 -1.09 -15.26 -3.81
CA LEU A 157 -0.98 -14.33 -4.94
C LEU A 157 -0.73 -15.07 -6.27
N GLU A 158 0.05 -16.15 -6.23
CA GLU A 158 0.25 -17.03 -7.39
C GLU A 158 -1.07 -17.58 -7.90
N LYS A 159 -1.96 -18.06 -7.01
CA LYS A 159 -3.30 -18.56 -7.39
C LYS A 159 -4.14 -17.49 -8.07
N VAL A 160 -4.12 -16.25 -7.56
CA VAL A 160 -4.79 -15.11 -8.20
C VAL A 160 -4.20 -14.83 -9.58
N TYR A 161 -2.88 -14.81 -9.69
CA TYR A 161 -2.19 -14.50 -10.93
C TYR A 161 -2.38 -15.58 -12.00
N ARG A 162 -2.30 -16.86 -11.65
CA ARG A 162 -2.64 -17.97 -12.55
C ARG A 162 -4.10 -17.90 -13.00
N GLY A 163 -5.03 -17.58 -12.10
CA GLY A 163 -6.43 -17.35 -12.47
C GLY A 163 -6.60 -16.23 -13.49
N LEU A 164 -5.82 -15.13 -13.39
CA LEU A 164 -5.81 -14.08 -14.42
C LEU A 164 -5.34 -14.61 -15.78
N LEU A 165 -4.24 -15.39 -15.79
CA LEU A 165 -3.70 -15.99 -17.02
C LEU A 165 -4.68 -16.99 -17.66
N GLU A 166 -5.46 -17.72 -16.85
CA GLU A 166 -6.45 -18.70 -17.29
C GLU A 166 -7.76 -18.07 -17.79
N GLU A 167 -8.17 -16.90 -17.25
CA GLU A 167 -9.35 -16.14 -17.69
C GLU A 167 -9.22 -15.53 -19.12
N HIS A 168 -8.30 -16.04 -19.95
CA HIS A 168 -7.90 -15.50 -21.25
C HIS A 168 -7.39 -14.05 -21.20
N THR A 169 -6.94 -13.56 -20.04
CA THR A 169 -6.26 -12.27 -19.96
C THR A 169 -4.92 -12.37 -20.70
N ASN A 170 -4.68 -11.47 -21.64
CA ASN A 170 -3.36 -11.35 -22.25
C ASN A 170 -2.35 -10.97 -21.15
N PRO A 171 -1.26 -11.73 -20.94
CA PRO A 171 -0.25 -11.37 -19.93
C PRO A 171 0.31 -9.95 -20.15
N ASN A 172 0.37 -9.52 -21.42
CA ASN A 172 0.76 -8.16 -21.81
C ASN A 172 -0.30 -7.08 -21.50
N SER A 173 -1.36 -7.42 -20.76
CA SER A 173 -2.34 -6.46 -20.24
C SER A 173 -2.28 -6.35 -18.72
N ILE A 174 -1.51 -7.20 -18.03
CA ILE A 174 -1.42 -7.21 -16.57
C ILE A 174 -0.40 -6.18 -16.10
N ILE A 175 -0.83 -5.35 -15.15
CA ILE A 175 -0.05 -4.35 -14.43
C ILE A 175 -0.08 -4.76 -12.96
N VAL A 176 1.09 -5.02 -12.37
CA VAL A 176 1.20 -5.17 -10.92
C VAL A 176 1.48 -3.81 -10.32
N MET A 177 0.69 -3.39 -9.35
CA MET A 177 0.78 -2.05 -8.77
C MET A 177 0.74 -2.12 -7.26
N GLY A 178 1.54 -1.31 -6.56
CA GLY A 178 1.50 -1.32 -5.10
C GLY A 178 2.15 -0.12 -4.45
N ASP A 179 1.78 0.13 -3.20
CA ASP A 179 2.30 1.23 -2.39
C ASP A 179 3.00 0.72 -1.13
N SER A 180 4.04 1.42 -0.66
CA SER A 180 4.76 1.09 0.59
C SER A 180 5.17 -0.39 0.63
N ALA A 181 4.75 -1.14 1.66
CA ALA A 181 4.92 -2.58 1.78
C ALA A 181 4.37 -3.37 0.57
N GLY A 182 3.24 -2.95 0.01
CA GLY A 182 2.66 -3.55 -1.19
C GLY A 182 3.48 -3.26 -2.46
N GLY A 183 4.24 -2.16 -2.48
CA GLY A 183 5.23 -1.89 -3.52
C GLY A 183 6.43 -2.83 -3.44
N GLY A 184 6.95 -3.07 -2.23
CA GLY A 184 7.96 -4.12 -1.99
C GLY A 184 7.46 -5.51 -2.37
N LEU A 185 6.22 -5.83 -1.99
CA LEU A 185 5.53 -7.07 -2.34
C LEU A 185 5.40 -7.25 -3.85
N SER A 186 5.14 -6.17 -4.59
CA SER A 186 5.00 -6.21 -6.05
C SER A 186 6.30 -6.62 -6.74
N LEU A 187 7.44 -6.08 -6.31
CA LEU A 187 8.74 -6.47 -6.85
C LEU A 187 9.15 -7.88 -6.39
N GLY A 188 8.97 -8.20 -5.11
CA GLY A 188 9.22 -9.55 -4.62
C GLY A 188 8.34 -10.60 -5.32
N PHE A 189 7.10 -10.24 -5.67
CA PHE A 189 6.23 -11.12 -6.46
C PHE A 189 6.74 -11.31 -7.89
N ALA A 190 7.27 -10.28 -8.54
CA ALA A 190 7.89 -10.42 -9.86
C ALA A 190 9.09 -11.37 -9.84
N ILE A 191 9.94 -11.28 -8.81
CA ILE A 191 11.04 -12.23 -8.56
C ILE A 191 10.47 -13.64 -8.36
N TYR A 192 9.44 -13.80 -7.54
CA TYR A 192 8.77 -15.09 -7.32
C TYR A 192 8.20 -15.70 -8.62
N LEU A 193 7.55 -14.89 -9.46
CA LEU A 193 7.04 -15.32 -10.76
C LEU A 193 8.17 -15.78 -11.69
N LYS A 194 9.34 -15.11 -11.64
CA LYS A 194 10.53 -15.50 -12.41
C LYS A 194 11.07 -16.85 -11.95
N GLU A 195 11.14 -17.09 -10.64
CA GLU A 195 11.56 -18.40 -10.07
C GLU A 195 10.64 -19.53 -10.52
N LEU A 196 9.35 -19.26 -10.65
CA LEU A 196 8.35 -20.21 -11.14
C LEU A 196 8.26 -20.32 -12.67
N SER A 197 9.08 -19.56 -13.42
CA SER A 197 9.01 -19.46 -14.89
C SER A 197 7.61 -19.07 -15.40
N LEU A 198 6.89 -18.25 -14.64
CA LEU A 198 5.59 -17.69 -15.05
C LEU A 198 5.79 -16.43 -15.91
N PRO A 199 4.84 -16.12 -16.83
CA PRO A 199 4.86 -14.87 -17.58
C PRO A 199 4.91 -13.65 -16.64
N GLN A 200 5.84 -12.73 -16.89
CA GLN A 200 5.92 -11.47 -16.15
C GLN A 200 4.75 -10.55 -16.49
N PRO A 201 4.32 -9.69 -15.55
CA PRO A 201 3.37 -8.63 -15.88
C PRO A 201 4.01 -7.66 -16.87
N LYS A 202 3.19 -6.96 -17.67
CA LYS A 202 3.69 -5.97 -18.62
C LYS A 202 4.39 -4.81 -17.93
N GLU A 203 3.81 -4.32 -16.84
CA GLU A 203 4.29 -3.15 -16.12
C GLU A 203 4.21 -3.37 -14.61
N ILE A 204 5.17 -2.80 -13.89
CA ILE A 204 5.16 -2.72 -12.43
C ILE A 204 5.16 -1.25 -12.04
N VAL A 205 4.14 -0.82 -11.28
CA VAL A 205 3.97 0.59 -10.87
C VAL A 205 4.02 0.70 -9.35
N LEU A 206 4.96 1.48 -8.83
CA LEU A 206 5.28 1.51 -7.40
C LEU A 206 5.13 2.91 -6.81
N PHE A 207 4.47 3.01 -5.65
CA PHE A 207 4.33 4.25 -4.89
C PHE A 207 5.09 4.14 -3.57
N SER A 208 6.18 4.89 -3.41
CA SER A 208 7.02 4.88 -2.20
C SER A 208 7.34 3.45 -1.71
N PRO A 209 7.89 2.57 -2.56
CA PRO A 209 8.00 1.14 -2.23
C PRO A 209 8.98 0.88 -1.09
N TRP A 210 8.60 -0.01 -0.18
CA TRP A 210 9.49 -0.50 0.88
C TRP A 210 10.30 -1.69 0.34
N VAL A 211 11.46 -1.41 -0.27
CA VAL A 211 12.27 -2.40 -1.01
C VAL A 211 13.42 -3.01 -0.20
N ASP A 212 13.73 -2.43 0.95
CA ASP A 212 14.66 -2.94 1.95
C ASP A 212 13.95 -2.95 3.32
N ILE A 213 13.51 -4.13 3.73
CA ILE A 213 12.84 -4.32 5.03
C ILE A 213 13.84 -4.56 6.17
N ALA A 214 15.13 -4.78 5.87
CA ALA A 214 16.17 -4.78 6.90
C ALA A 214 16.40 -3.37 7.45
N THR A 215 16.03 -2.34 6.68
CA THR A 215 16.09 -0.91 7.05
C THR A 215 17.50 -0.50 7.46
N ASP A 216 18.52 -0.97 6.75
CA ASP A 216 19.92 -0.75 7.11
C ASP A 216 20.56 0.44 6.36
N ASN A 217 19.80 1.12 5.50
CA ASN A 217 20.24 2.34 4.85
C ASN A 217 20.57 3.43 5.90
N PRO A 218 21.82 3.90 5.99
CA PRO A 218 22.25 4.88 6.99
C PRO A 218 21.57 6.25 6.85
N GLU A 219 21.03 6.57 5.67
CA GLU A 219 20.34 7.84 5.44
C GLU A 219 18.96 7.92 6.10
N ILE A 220 18.34 6.79 6.48
CA ILE A 220 17.01 6.74 7.11
C ILE A 220 16.94 7.68 8.32
N ALA A 221 17.99 7.70 9.15
CA ALA A 221 18.06 8.54 10.35
C ALA A 221 17.95 10.04 10.06
N SER A 222 18.39 10.48 8.87
CA SER A 222 18.31 11.90 8.46
C SER A 222 16.91 12.31 8.00
N TYR A 223 16.11 11.36 7.50
CA TYR A 223 14.74 11.60 7.02
C TYR A 223 13.68 11.34 8.09
N GLU A 224 13.95 10.45 9.05
CA GLU A 224 13.00 10.06 10.09
C GLU A 224 12.37 11.24 10.89
N PRO A 225 13.08 12.33 11.23
CA PRO A 225 12.47 13.49 11.89
C PRO A 225 11.39 14.20 11.06
N PHE A 226 11.43 14.04 9.74
CA PHE A 226 10.52 14.66 8.79
C PHE A 226 9.40 13.71 8.33
N ASP A 227 9.42 12.44 8.76
CA ASP A 227 8.37 11.47 8.48
C ASP A 227 7.34 11.45 9.62
N PRO A 228 6.07 11.84 9.38
CA PRO A 228 5.02 11.84 10.39
C PRO A 228 4.43 10.45 10.67
N ILE A 229 4.76 9.43 9.89
CA ILE A 229 4.11 8.12 9.91
C ILE A 229 5.07 7.03 10.38
N LEU A 230 6.31 7.03 9.86
CA LEU A 230 7.22 5.90 9.99
C LEU A 230 8.36 6.21 10.96
N LYS A 231 8.71 5.21 11.77
CA LYS A 231 9.94 5.16 12.56
C LYS A 231 10.64 3.86 12.26
N GLN A 232 11.92 3.94 11.95
CA GLN A 232 12.80 2.83 11.58
C GLN A 232 12.68 1.69 12.59
N SER A 233 12.74 2.02 13.89
CA SER A 233 12.65 1.03 14.96
C SER A 233 11.37 0.20 14.91
N GLY A 234 10.21 0.84 14.69
CA GLY A 234 8.93 0.14 14.64
C GLY A 234 8.78 -0.73 13.41
N ILE A 235 9.08 -0.19 12.23
CA ILE A 235 8.95 -0.95 10.97
C ILE A 235 9.97 -2.09 10.87
N HIS A 236 11.16 -1.93 11.44
CA HIS A 236 12.17 -2.98 11.51
C HIS A 236 11.69 -4.18 12.34
N GLU A 237 11.02 -3.94 13.48
CA GLU A 237 10.45 -5.04 14.25
C GLU A 237 9.26 -5.70 13.54
N VAL A 238 8.42 -4.93 12.85
CA VAL A 238 7.35 -5.51 12.00
C VAL A 238 7.93 -6.40 10.90
N ALA A 239 9.03 -5.99 10.28
CA ALA A 239 9.70 -6.73 9.21
C ALA A 239 10.06 -8.17 9.62
N LYS A 240 10.46 -8.37 10.89
CA LYS A 240 10.79 -9.70 11.44
C LYS A 240 9.60 -10.65 11.47
N PHE A 241 8.40 -10.14 11.79
CA PHE A 241 7.18 -10.95 11.76
C PHE A 241 6.75 -11.32 10.34
N TRP A 242 7.09 -10.48 9.37
CA TRP A 242 6.75 -10.71 7.96
C TRP A 242 7.72 -11.67 7.26
N ALA A 243 9.02 -11.47 7.47
CA ALA A 243 10.09 -12.16 6.75
C ALA A 243 10.67 -13.38 7.48
N GLY A 244 10.50 -13.45 8.80
CA GLY A 244 11.21 -14.41 9.63
C GLY A 244 12.66 -13.97 9.89
N GLU A 245 13.60 -14.90 9.75
CA GLU A 245 15.00 -14.70 10.17
C GLU A 245 15.84 -13.88 9.17
N ASP A 246 15.61 -14.04 7.87
CA ASP A 246 16.38 -13.36 6.82
C ASP A 246 15.61 -12.16 6.25
N LEU A 247 15.93 -10.97 6.76
CA LEU A 247 15.33 -9.71 6.28
C LEU A 247 15.86 -9.27 4.91
N LYS A 248 16.98 -9.83 4.44
CA LYS A 248 17.62 -9.43 3.18
C LYS A 248 17.31 -10.38 2.02
N GLN A 249 16.57 -11.46 2.28
CA GLN A 249 16.19 -12.38 1.20
C GLN A 249 15.35 -11.65 0.13
N PRO A 250 15.63 -11.89 -1.17
CA PRO A 250 15.08 -11.09 -2.27
C PRO A 250 13.56 -10.98 -2.34
N LEU A 251 12.82 -11.98 -1.87
CA LEU A 251 11.36 -11.96 -1.95
C LEU A 251 10.72 -11.00 -0.94
N VAL A 252 11.44 -10.51 0.08
CA VAL A 252 10.92 -9.50 1.03
C VAL A 252 11.71 -8.20 0.99
N SER A 253 12.97 -8.26 0.60
CA SER A 253 13.80 -7.10 0.31
C SER A 253 14.29 -7.16 -1.14
N PRO A 254 13.43 -6.82 -2.11
CA PRO A 254 13.76 -6.89 -3.54
C PRO A 254 14.94 -6.01 -3.96
N LEU A 255 15.36 -5.06 -3.12
CA LEU A 255 16.62 -4.31 -3.31
C LEU A 255 17.84 -5.23 -3.46
N PHE A 256 17.84 -6.40 -2.78
CA PHE A 256 18.94 -7.36 -2.82
C PHE A 256 18.73 -8.47 -3.86
N GLY A 257 17.67 -8.40 -4.67
CA GLY A 257 17.32 -9.38 -5.69
C GLY A 257 17.85 -9.07 -7.09
N ASP A 258 17.83 -10.06 -7.97
CA ASP A 258 18.05 -9.89 -9.40
C ASP A 258 16.77 -9.41 -10.09
N LEU A 259 16.76 -8.13 -10.47
CA LEU A 259 15.63 -7.46 -11.12
C LEU A 259 15.68 -7.53 -12.65
N SER A 260 16.57 -8.34 -13.25
CA SER A 260 16.57 -8.56 -14.69
C SER A 260 15.36 -9.37 -15.15
N GLY A 261 14.70 -8.91 -16.21
CA GLY A 261 13.49 -9.54 -16.78
C GLY A 261 12.79 -8.60 -17.75
#